data_AF-W0DGI8-F1
#
_entry.id   AF-W0DGI8-F1
#
_cell.length_a   1.000
_cell.length_b   1.000
_cell.length_c   1.000
_cell.angle_alpha   90.00
_cell.angle_beta   90.00
_cell.angle_gamma   90.00
#
_symmetry.space_group_name_H-M   'P 1'
#
loop_
_entity.id
_entity.type
_entity.pdbx_description
1 polymer ?
#
loop_
_entity_poly.entity_id
_entity_poly.type
_entity_poly.pdbx_seq_one_letter_code
_entity_poly.pdbx_strand_id
1 'polypeptide(L)'
;MFGTCRGFTLIEVLIALSVLVITFSVLFELLLSARKDYELARSLYQDMSLLNNKILENRLEGVRVRERELRDYPGIKEVELSYGSAVIYLFKK
;
A
#
# COMPACT_ATOMS: atom_id res chain seq x y z
N MET A 1 -8.06 41.74 -41.39
CA MET A 1 -9.26 40.89 -41.26
C MET A 1 -8.98 39.55 -41.92
N PHE A 2 -9.42 38.48 -41.26
CA PHE A 2 -9.37 37.05 -41.64
C PHE A 2 -8.05 36.31 -41.48
N GLY A 3 -7.90 35.72 -40.29
CA GLY A 3 -6.93 34.69 -39.98
C GLY A 3 -7.16 33.43 -40.82
N THR A 4 -6.07 32.91 -41.36
CA THR A 4 -6.00 31.63 -42.07
C THR A 4 -6.25 30.48 -41.09
N CYS A 5 -7.49 30.01 -41.00
CA CYS A 5 -7.80 28.72 -40.40
C CYS A 5 -7.20 27.61 -41.28
N ARG A 6 -5.95 27.21 -41.02
CA ARG A 6 -5.43 25.92 -41.49
C ARG A 6 -6.18 24.85 -40.69
N GLY A 7 -7.12 24.15 -41.33
CA GLY A 7 -7.86 23.06 -40.69
C GLY A 7 -6.92 21.95 -40.24
N PHE A 8 -7.25 21.31 -39.12
CA PHE A 8 -6.54 20.11 -38.65
C PHE A 8 -6.65 19.00 -39.71
N THR A 9 -5.54 18.33 -39.99
CA THR A 9 -5.60 17.15 -40.87
C THR A 9 -6.23 15.98 -40.11
N LEU A 10 -7.00 15.12 -40.79
CA LEU A 10 -7.56 13.90 -40.19
C LEU A 10 -6.48 13.03 -39.52
N ILE A 11 -5.27 13.02 -40.09
CA ILE A 11 -4.11 12.30 -39.55
C ILE A 11 -3.65 12.92 -38.22
N GLU A 12 -3.61 14.24 -38.13
CA GLU A 12 -3.23 14.94 -36.89
C GLU A 12 -4.20 14.67 -35.74
N VAL A 13 -5.50 14.60 -36.04
CA VAL A 13 -6.52 14.20 -35.05
C VAL A 13 -6.33 12.75 -34.61
N LEU A 14 -6.03 11.84 -35.53
CA LEU A 14 -5.77 10.43 -35.21
C LEU A 14 -4.53 10.24 -34.34
N ILE A 15 -3.45 10.97 -34.63
CA ILE A 15 -2.23 10.93 -33.82
C ILE A 15 -2.50 11.50 -32.43
N ALA A 16 -3.17 12.65 -32.33
CA ALA A 16 -3.53 13.26 -31.06
C ALA A 16 -4.39 12.32 -30.20
N LEU A 17 -5.37 11.63 -30.81
CA LEU A 17 -6.23 10.68 -30.11
C LEU A 17 -5.46 9.45 -29.64
N SER A 18 -4.51 8.95 -30.45
CA SER A 18 -3.64 7.83 -30.09
C SER A 18 -2.76 8.16 -28.88
N VAL A 19 -2.14 9.34 -28.88
CA VAL A 19 -1.33 9.83 -27.74
C VAL A 19 -2.20 9.99 -26.50
N LEU A 20 -3.41 10.52 -26.66
CA LEU A 20 -4.35 10.71 -25.55
C LEU A 20 -4.71 9.35 -24.92
N VAL A 21 -5.07 8.35 -25.72
CA VAL A 21 -5.38 6.99 -25.21
C VAL A 21 -4.21 6.43 -24.41
N ILE A 22 -3.00 6.44 -24.95
CA ILE A 22 -1.82 5.90 -24.26
C ILE A 22 -1.57 6.64 -22.94
N THR A 23 -1.68 7.97 -22.95
CA THR A 23 -1.47 8.80 -21.76
C THR A 23 -2.48 8.47 -20.66
N PHE A 24 -3.77 8.38 -21.02
CA PHE A 24 -4.81 8.05 -20.05
C PHE A 24 -4.71 6.61 -19.55
N SER A 25 -4.32 5.65 -20.39
CA SER A 25 -4.08 4.28 -19.95
C SER A 25 -3.05 4.21 -18.83
N VAL A 26 -1.90 4.88 -18.99
CA VAL A 26 -0.86 4.92 -17.95
C VAL A 26 -1.36 5.66 -16.70
N LEU A 27 -2.06 6.79 -16.86
CA LEU A 27 -2.61 7.53 -15.73
C LEU A 27 -3.61 6.71 -14.92
N PHE A 28 -4.50 5.96 -15.58
CA PHE A 28 -5.46 5.09 -14.90
C PHE A 28 -4.77 3.93 -14.18
N GLU A 29 -3.76 3.33 -14.79
CA GLU A 29 -2.98 2.25 -14.16
C GLU A 29 -2.29 2.75 -12.88
N LEU A 30 -1.63 3.90 -12.95
CA LEU A 30 -0.99 4.53 -11.78
C LEU A 30 -2.01 4.88 -10.69
N LEU A 31 -3.18 5.41 -11.07
CA LEU A 31 -4.23 5.75 -10.12
C LEU A 31 -4.79 4.50 -9.42
N LEU A 32 -4.99 3.41 -10.16
CA LEU A 32 -5.45 2.14 -9.60
C LEU A 32 -4.43 1.53 -8.65
N SER A 33 -3.14 1.56 -9.01
CA SER A 33 -2.06 1.09 -8.14
C SER A 33 -2.01 1.90 -6.84
N ALA A 34 -1.97 3.24 -6.97
CA ALA A 34 -1.91 4.13 -5.81
C ALA A 34 -3.11 3.97 -4.88
N ARG A 35 -4.31 3.77 -5.43
CA ARG A 35 -5.50 3.49 -4.64
C ARG A 35 -5.38 2.18 -3.87
N LYS A 36 -4.94 1.11 -4.52
CA LYS A 36 -4.75 -0.19 -3.87
C LYS A 36 -3.73 -0.09 -2.74
N ASP A 37 -2.60 0.56 -2.99
CA ASP A 37 -1.54 0.73 -1.98
C ASP A 37 -2.03 1.57 -0.80
N TYR A 38 -2.82 2.62 -1.06
CA TYR A 38 -3.46 3.41 -0.01
C TYR A 38 -4.44 2.59 0.82
N GLU A 39 -5.29 1.78 0.20
CA GLU A 39 -6.26 0.93 0.91
C GLU A 39 -5.54 -0.11 1.80
N LEU A 40 -4.45 -0.71 1.31
CA LEU A 40 -3.61 -1.62 2.08
C LEU A 40 -2.92 -0.92 3.27
N ALA A 41 -2.29 0.23 3.03
CA ALA A 41 -1.62 1.00 4.07
C ALA A 41 -2.63 1.48 5.14
N ARG A 42 -3.82 1.89 4.71
CA ARG A 42 -4.91 2.30 5.62
C ARG A 42 -5.36 1.13 6.51
N SER A 43 -5.61 -0.04 5.92
CA SER A 43 -5.98 -1.24 6.67
C SER A 43 -4.89 -1.64 7.66
N LEU A 44 -3.62 -1.67 7.21
CA LEU A 44 -2.49 -2.01 8.07
C LEU A 44 -2.35 -1.02 9.23
N TYR A 45 -2.50 0.28 8.97
CA TYR A 45 -2.41 1.30 10.01
C TYR A 45 -3.52 1.16 11.06
N GLN A 46 -4.76 0.85 10.62
CA GLN A 46 -5.87 0.57 11.53
C GLN A 46 -5.60 -0.67 12.38
N ASP A 47 -5.15 -1.77 11.76
CA ASP A 47 -4.80 -3.00 12.48
C ASP A 47 -3.67 -2.78 13.47
N MET A 48 -2.63 -2.01 13.08
CA MET A 48 -1.49 -1.69 13.94
C MET A 48 -1.89 -0.81 15.12
N SER A 49 -2.75 0.18 14.89
CA SER A 49 -3.28 1.03 15.97
C SER A 49 -4.10 0.23 16.97
N LEU A 50 -4.96 -0.68 16.49
CA LEU A 50 -5.71 -1.60 17.34
C LEU A 50 -4.80 -2.55 18.11
N LEU A 51 -3.80 -3.14 17.45
CA LEU A 51 -2.81 -4.00 18.09
C LEU A 51 -2.05 -3.26 19.20
N ASN A 52 -1.57 -2.04 18.92
CA ASN A 52 -0.84 -1.23 19.89
C ASN A 52 -1.72 -0.89 21.10
N ASN A 53 -2.97 -0.49 20.88
CA ASN A 53 -3.90 -0.21 21.98
C ASN A 53 -4.18 -1.47 22.82
N LYS A 54 -4.36 -2.64 22.19
CA LYS A 54 -4.54 -3.92 22.91
C LYS A 54 -3.32 -4.29 23.76
N ILE A 55 -2.12 -4.06 23.25
CA ILE A 55 -0.88 -4.29 23.99
C ILE A 55 -0.80 -3.32 25.19
N LEU A 56 -1.09 -2.04 25.01
CA LEU A 56 -1.04 -1.03 26.06
C LEU A 56 -2.10 -1.25 27.15
N GLU A 57 -3.31 -1.65 26.77
CA GLU A 57 -4.42 -1.94 27.69
C GLU A 57 -4.31 -3.34 28.35
N ASN A 58 -3.25 -4.10 28.03
CA ASN A 58 -3.03 -5.48 28.48
C ASN A 58 -4.19 -6.43 28.14
N ARG A 59 -4.98 -6.09 27.11
CA ARG A 59 -6.11 -6.86 26.60
C ARG A 59 -5.68 -7.66 25.37
N LEU A 60 -5.10 -8.83 25.60
CA LEU A 60 -4.57 -9.71 24.56
C LEU A 60 -5.65 -10.53 23.83
N GLU A 61 -6.93 -10.20 24.01
CA GLU A 61 -8.02 -10.90 23.33
C GLU A 61 -7.92 -10.77 21.80
N GLY A 62 -7.73 -11.92 21.14
CA GLY A 62 -7.58 -12.02 19.69
C GLY A 62 -6.19 -11.68 19.15
N VAL A 63 -5.21 -11.33 20.00
CA VAL A 63 -3.81 -11.16 19.61
C VAL A 63 -3.15 -12.53 19.60
N ARG A 64 -2.58 -12.96 18.46
CA ARG A 64 -1.82 -14.21 18.40
C ARG A 64 -0.38 -13.92 18.80
N VAL A 65 0.08 -14.61 19.84
CA VAL A 65 1.46 -14.54 20.33
C VAL A 65 2.19 -15.80 19.91
N ARG A 66 3.34 -15.66 19.24
CA ARG A 66 4.25 -16.77 18.95
C ARG A 66 5.61 -16.43 19.53
N GLU A 67 6.14 -17.34 20.35
CA GLU A 67 7.51 -17.24 20.82
C GLU A 67 8.39 -18.22 20.05
N ARG A 68 9.52 -17.74 19.54
CA ARG A 68 10.56 -18.57 18.92
C ARG A 68 11.92 -18.17 19.45
N GLU A 69 12.75 -19.18 19.68
CA GLU A 69 14.18 -18.96 19.90
C GLU A 69 14.86 -18.80 18.55
N LEU A 70 15.64 -17.72 18.40
CA LEU A 70 16.42 -17.49 17.21
C LEU A 70 17.55 -18.53 17.14
N ARG A 71 17.52 -19.38 16.10
CA ARG A 71 18.53 -20.42 15.89
C ARG A 71 19.96 -19.87 15.84
N ASP A 72 20.11 -18.65 15.34
CA ASP A 72 21.42 -18.01 15.15
C ASP A 72 21.92 -17.24 16.38
N TYR A 73 21.06 -17.01 17.39
CA TYR A 73 21.38 -16.23 18.58
C TYR A 73 20.91 -16.93 19.86
N PRO A 74 21.75 -17.80 20.46
CA PRO A 74 21.41 -18.49 21.69
C PRO A 74 21.17 -17.48 22.83
N GLY A 75 19.99 -17.57 23.44
CA GLY A 75 19.54 -16.68 24.51
C GLY A 75 18.62 -15.54 24.08
N ILE A 76 18.37 -15.33 22.77
CA ILE A 76 17.40 -14.32 22.31
C ILE A 76 16.07 -15.00 21.96
N LYS A 77 15.00 -14.58 22.65
CA LYS A 77 13.62 -14.96 22.35
C LYS A 77 12.96 -13.90 21.48
N GLU A 78 12.45 -14.31 20.33
CA GLU A 78 11.58 -13.52 19.46
C GLU A 78 10.12 -13.77 19.86
N VAL A 79 9.41 -12.71 20.20
CA VAL A 79 7.98 -12.71 20.48
C VAL A 79 7.27 -11.98 19.35
N GLU A 80 6.57 -12.73 18.51
CA GLU A 80 5.72 -12.24 17.43
C GLU A 80 4.31 -12.00 17.98
N LEU A 81 3.87 -10.74 17.96
CA LEU A 81 2.51 -10.32 18.30
C LEU A 81 1.78 -9.95 17.00
N SER A 82 0.68 -10.63 16.70
CA SER A 82 -0.09 -10.39 15.47
C SER A 82 -1.57 -10.17 15.72
N TYR A 83 -2.15 -9.24 14.95
CA TYR A 83 -3.58 -8.94 14.93
C TYR A 83 -3.99 -8.46 13.53
N GLY A 84 -4.92 -9.16 12.89
CA GLY A 84 -5.28 -8.89 11.49
C GLY A 84 -4.07 -9.05 10.57
N SER A 85 -3.73 -7.98 9.84
CA SER A 85 -2.54 -7.91 8.98
C SER A 85 -1.32 -7.31 9.68
N ALA A 86 -1.47 -6.79 10.91
CA ALA A 86 -0.38 -6.18 11.67
C ALA A 86 0.43 -7.23 12.45
N VAL A 87 1.75 -7.10 12.40
CA VAL A 87 2.71 -7.97 13.10
C VAL A 87 3.78 -7.09 13.74
N ILE A 88 4.08 -7.35 15.02
CA ILE A 88 5.15 -6.71 15.78
C ILE A 88 6.07 -7.80 16.30
N TYR A 89 7.38 -7.64 16.09
CA TYR A 89 8.40 -8.54 16.63
C TYR A 89 9.09 -7.85 17.82
N LEU A 90 9.12 -8.54 18.96
CA LEU A 90 9.81 -8.10 20.16
C LEU A 90 10.94 -9.08 20.47
N PHE A 91 12.15 -8.56 20.66
CA PHE A 91 13.31 -9.37 21.02
C PHE A 91 13.62 -9.20 22.50
N LYS A 92 13.65 -10.31 23.24
CA LYS A 92 14.03 -10.35 24.66
C LYS A 92 15.30 -11.19 24.82
N LYS A 93 16.22 -10.69 25.65
CA LYS A 93 17.47 -11.36 26.05
C LYS A 93 17.27 -12.14 27.35
#